data_AF-A0A2D6JX60-F1
#
_entry.id   AF-A0A2D6JX60-F1
#
_cell.length_a   1.000
_cell.length_b   1.000
_cell.length_c   1.000
_cell.angle_alpha   90.00
_cell.angle_beta   90.00
_cell.angle_gamma   90.00
#
_symmetry.space_group_name_H-M   'P 1'
#
loop_
_entity.id
_entity.type
_entity.pdbx_description
1 polymer ?
#
loop_
_entity_poly.entity_id
_entity_poly.type
_entity_poly.pdbx_seq_one_letter_code
_entity_poly.pdbx_strand_id
1 'polypeptide(L)' 'VAKHGGAVNISSAPGKGTMVEVYLPLVEREAGPASRDGDDVSGDVRKSAGSSRQPETAMEKPARKH' A
#
# COMPACT_ATOMS: atom_id res chain seq x y z
N VAL A 1 -23.58 -1.41 -25.27
CA VAL A 1 -24.24 -0.69 -24.15
C VAL A 1 -25.58 -1.32 -23.76
N ALA A 2 -26.53 -1.52 -24.68
CA ALA A 2 -27.82 -2.17 -24.37
C ALA A 2 -27.70 -3.58 -23.75
N LYS A 3 -26.74 -4.40 -24.22
CA LYS A 3 -26.45 -5.73 -23.63
C LYS A 3 -25.99 -5.69 -22.17
N HIS A 4 -25.62 -4.51 -21.65
CA HIS A 4 -25.15 -4.29 -20.28
C HIS A 4 -26.16 -3.49 -19.44
N GLY A 5 -27.41 -3.33 -19.91
CA GLY A 5 -28.42 -2.53 -19.22
C GLY A 5 -28.10 -1.03 -19.13
N GLY A 6 -27.14 -0.56 -19.93
CA GLY A 6 -26.73 0.84 -19.94
C GLY A 6 -27.51 1.70 -20.95
N ALA A 7 -27.28 3.01 -20.88
CA ALA A 7 -27.84 4.00 -21.79
C ALA A 7 -26.73 4.77 -22.53
N VAL A 8 -27.04 5.28 -23.72
CA VAL A 8 -26.15 6.16 -24.50
C VAL A 8 -26.90 7.42 -24.83
N ASN A 9 -26.26 8.57 -24.60
CA ASN A 9 -26.76 9.87 -25.01
C ASN A 9 -25.74 10.52 -25.96
N ILE A 10 -26.22 11.07 -27.07
CA ILE A 10 -25.38 11.71 -28.08
C ILE A 10 -25.89 13.12 -28.29
N SER A 11 -25.02 14.10 -28.09
CA SER A 11 -25.28 15.50 -28.42
C SER A 11 -24.22 16.01 -29.38
N SER A 12 -24.64 16.70 -30.44
CA SER A 12 -23.72 17.27 -31.42
C SER A 12 -24.19 18.68 -31.75
N ALA A 13 -23.24 19.60 -31.83
CA ALA A 13 -23.50 20.98 -32.20
C ALA A 13 -22.49 21.43 -33.28
N PRO A 14 -22.97 22.01 -34.40
CA PRO A 14 -22.10 22.48 -35.46
C PRO A 14 -21.00 23.42 -34.93
N GLY A 15 -19.75 23.14 -35.29
CA GLY A 15 -18.59 23.92 -34.84
C GLY A 15 -18.20 23.76 -33.36
N LYS A 16 -18.93 22.98 -32.57
CA LYS A 16 -18.64 22.73 -31.14
C LYS A 16 -18.26 21.27 -30.85
N GLY A 17 -18.34 20.41 -31.87
CA GLY A 17 -17.99 19.01 -31.76
C GLY A 17 -19.18 18.13 -31.36
N THR A 18 -18.86 16.89 -30.97
CA THR A 18 -19.83 15.87 -30.58
C THR A 18 -19.45 15.32 -29.23
N MET A 19 -20.43 15.20 -28.35
CA MET A 19 -20.31 14.59 -27.03
C MET A 19 -21.12 13.30 -27.00
N VAL A 20 -20.49 12.25 -26.46
CA VAL A 20 -21.08 10.93 -26.29
C VAL A 20 -20.97 10.55 -24.83
N GLU A 21 -22.12 10.40 -24.18
CA GLU A 21 -22.23 10.00 -22.77
C GLU A 21 -22.70 8.55 -22.71
N VAL A 22 -21.98 7.72 -21.95
CA VAL A 22 -22.29 6.30 -21.77
C VAL A 22 -22.53 6.04 -20.29
N TYR A 23 -23.75 5.63 -19.96
CA TYR A 23 -24.15 5.29 -18.61
C TYR A 23 -24.20 3.77 -18.48
N LEU A 24 -23.47 3.24 -17.49
CA LEU A 24 -23.49 1.83 -17.15
C LEU A 24 -23.92 1.69 -15.68
N PRO A 25 -24.81 0.75 -15.35
CA PRO A 25 -25.17 0.49 -13.97
C PRO A 25 -23.93 0.02 -13.20
N LEU A 26 -23.71 0.61 -12.04
CA LEU A 26 -22.69 0.14 -11.11
C LEU A 26 -23.20 -1.17 -10.51
N VAL A 27 -22.41 -2.23 -10.66
CA VAL A 27 -22.63 -3.42 -9.84
C VAL A 27 -22.01 -3.08 -8.49
N GLU A 28 -22.85 -3.01 -7.45
CA GLU A 28 -22.39 -3.04 -6.07
C GLU A 28 -21.67 -4.37 -5.87
N ARG A 29 -20.38 -4.41 -6.16
CA ARG A 29 -19.51 -5.38 -5.50
C ARG A 29 -19.47 -4.88 -4.08
N GLU A 30 -19.98 -5.70 -3.16
CA GLU A 30 -19.60 -5.57 -1.75
C GLU A 30 -18.09 -5.37 -1.75
N ALA A 31 -17.67 -4.16 -1.41
CA ALA A 31 -16.30 -3.91 -1.09
C ALA A 31 -16.09 -4.73 0.19
N GLY A 32 -15.67 -5.99 0.01
CA GLY A 32 -15.06 -6.75 1.09
C GLY A 32 -14.07 -5.82 1.75
N PRO A 33 -13.99 -5.84 3.10
CA PRO A 33 -13.19 -4.88 3.85
C PRO A 33 -11.88 -4.76 3.12
N ALA A 34 -11.53 -3.53 2.70
CA ALA A 34 -10.24 -3.30 2.08
C ALA A 34 -9.25 -3.95 3.03
N SER A 35 -8.68 -5.08 2.63
CA SER A 35 -7.46 -5.56 3.21
C SER A 35 -6.55 -4.39 2.94
N ARG A 36 -6.40 -3.53 3.96
CA ARG A 36 -5.14 -2.87 4.17
C ARG A 36 -4.20 -4.04 4.24
N ASP A 37 -3.65 -4.42 3.08
CA ASP A 37 -2.29 -4.89 2.99
C ASP A 37 -1.51 -3.73 3.59
N GLY A 38 -1.52 -3.69 4.92
CA GLY A 38 -0.51 -3.00 5.66
C GLY A 38 0.74 -3.67 5.15
N ASP A 39 1.56 -2.90 4.46
CA ASP A 39 2.99 -3.04 4.56
C ASP A 39 3.34 -2.91 6.06
N ASP A 40 3.00 -3.95 6.83
CA ASP A 40 3.54 -4.22 8.14
C ASP A 40 4.94 -4.71 7.83
N VAL A 41 5.84 -3.75 7.58
CA VAL A 41 7.29 -3.96 7.53
C VAL A 41 7.73 -4.27 8.95
N SER A 42 7.30 -5.42 9.45
CA SER A 42 7.62 -5.93 10.77
C SER A 42 8.59 -7.08 10.59
N GLY A 43 9.88 -6.73 10.67
CA GLY A 43 10.98 -7.69 10.79
C GLY A 43 11.86 -7.78 9.55
N ASP A 44 12.88 -6.93 9.47
CA ASP A 44 14.29 -7.37 9.54
C ASP A 44 15.18 -6.11 9.44
N VAL A 45 15.20 -5.27 10.48
CA VAL A 45 16.29 -4.30 10.64
C VAL A 45 17.50 -5.09 11.11
N ARG A 46 18.24 -5.69 10.16
CA ARG A 46 19.62 -6.08 10.40
C ARG A 46 20.40 -4.81 10.61
N LYS A 47 20.49 -4.39 11.87
CA LYS A 47 21.42 -3.39 12.35
C LYS A 47 22.82 -3.93 12.06
N SER A 48 23.38 -3.59 10.89
CA SER A 48 24.79 -3.75 10.58
C SER A 48 25.59 -2.80 11.48
N ALA A 49 25.66 -3.14 12.77
CA ALA A 49 26.55 -2.54 13.74
C ALA A 49 27.94 -3.15 13.57
N GLY A 50 28.55 -2.84 12.43
CA GLY A 50 29.95 -3.13 12.14
C GLY A 50 30.67 -1.83 11.88
N SER A 51 30.83 -0.97 12.89
CA SER A 51 31.96 -0.04 12.91
C SER A 51 32.11 0.71 14.23
N SER A 52 33.29 0.50 14.83
CA SER A 52 34.12 1.50 15.50
C SER A 52 33.88 1.85 16.99
N ARG A 53 34.99 1.64 17.72
CA ARG A 53 35.50 2.34 18.92
C ARG A 53 35.19 1.73 20.31
N GLN A 54 36.26 1.16 20.88
CA GLN A 54 36.55 0.91 22.30
C GLN A 54 36.56 2.25 23.12
N PRO A 55 36.94 2.30 24.43
CA PRO A 55 37.35 1.27 25.40
C PRO A 55 36.73 1.45 26.82
N GLU A 56 37.27 0.73 27.81
CA GLU A 56 37.20 0.98 29.27
C GLU A 56 35.93 0.42 29.96
N THR A 57 36.01 -0.57 30.84
CA THR A 57 36.61 -0.53 32.18
C THR A 57 36.67 -1.99 32.69
N ALA A 58 37.84 -2.53 33.01
CA ALA A 58 38.42 -2.56 34.35
C ALA A 58 37.52 -3.19 35.43
N MET A 59 38.00 -4.34 35.95
CA MET A 59 37.91 -4.79 37.34
C MET A 59 36.77 -5.76 37.70
N GLU A 60 37.03 -7.06 37.53
CA GLU A 60 36.40 -8.08 38.39
C GLU A 60 37.43 -9.10 38.89
N LYS A 61 37.66 -9.06 40.20
CA LYS A 61 38.21 -10.13 41.04
C LYS A 61 37.23 -10.26 42.22
N PRO A 62 37.24 -11.37 43.00
CA PRO A 62 37.45 -12.77 42.67
C PRO A 62 36.45 -13.72 43.40
N ALA A 63 36.22 -14.96 42.93
CA ALA A 63 35.77 -16.09 43.77
C ALA A 63 35.96 -17.42 42.99
N ARG A 64 37.00 -18.22 43.26
CA ARG A 64 37.16 -19.27 44.28
C ARG A 64 36.29 -20.53 44.06
N LYS A 65 37.00 -21.65 43.87
CA LYS A 65 36.71 -23.09 44.13
C LYS A 65 36.59 -23.98 42.88
N HIS A 66 37.60 -24.79 42.62
CA HIS A 66 37.64 -26.20 43.07
C HIS A 66 39.09 -26.67 43.20
#